data_AF-A0A5C8D6H2-F1
#
_entry.id   AF-A0A5C8D6H2-F1
#
_cell.length_a   1.000
_cell.length_b   1.000
_cell.length_c   1.000
_cell.angle_alpha   90.00
_cell.angle_beta   90.00
_cell.angle_gamma   90.00
#
_symmetry.space_group_name_H-M   'P 1'
#
loop_
_entity.id
_entity.type
_entity.pdbx_description
1 polymer ?
#
loop_
_entity_poly.entity_id
_entity_poly.type
_entity_poly.pdbx_seq_one_letter_code
_entity_poly.pdbx_strand_id
1 'polypeptide(L)'
;MEEKIAKLKIFEDRNEKDRNNVNIQIDNLKIIIAKRTREVLEKINPQAYKTPQSYTKASIQNVQFYNAQLLDSNEFDEIKKLTINNKPNEINIYNFNLIDKVSFNISELNKILKETPENYAIEKFKNDIELENFARTALKIKNNSPQEYNDKCPLCGQSIIQVKLWETLEKHFNKEYDNFVKKLEEYADFFESVKNEVNNFKKWLNENLINSKLMLEKGINIDELRQEYINLTETFNIYLDNTIINTIQEKIKSPNRDDIDIELNHDFNRSIEILQSNKIKDIIDYHNKQQSEYKSIIEENIIKIINHFIAEKKDSFLGLQEKNKTIDYFSEKISICKEKREKQINCIENELKEVDESFKNLNEDLNSWFFSDIKFVKISDTHYKTQRQDSNGCWFDCKSELSEGEKTIISLIYFINSYLATSQDLEEYPILIIDDPITSLDNTNKDKIINYILDKIVKNKNIRSQIFILSHEKYILHKIDKELNRINFSKKKILNVSKHKFTSKIDTLNKISLDNEVREIYNKLKKYVDNPKLNIESDIMEFPRRLLEKIFSIVFEDNNDFTKCYDKFLERYKIDKLYTSADIQKLNHNKSDEDLSPEVLEKCKFVIKIFEKFTNPYKDI
;
A
#
# COMPACT_ATOMS: atom_id res chain seq x y z
N MET A 1 24.03 15.86 18.03
CA MET A 1 22.79 15.50 17.31
C MET A 1 22.35 14.08 17.61
N GLU A 2 23.29 13.19 17.90
CA GLU A 2 23.08 11.81 18.32
C GLU A 2 22.10 11.67 19.49
N GLU A 3 22.18 12.51 20.53
CA GLU A 3 21.20 12.52 21.62
C GLU A 3 19.75 12.75 21.15
N LYS A 4 19.55 13.57 20.11
CA LYS A 4 18.22 13.82 19.54
C LYS A 4 17.71 12.60 18.79
N ILE A 5 18.58 11.88 18.08
CA ILE A 5 18.25 10.61 17.43
C ILE A 5 17.92 9.53 18.47
N ALA A 6 18.68 9.46 19.57
CA ALA A 6 18.40 8.54 20.67
C ALA A 6 17.01 8.81 21.29
N LYS A 7 16.63 10.08 21.49
CA LYS A 7 15.26 10.44 21.92
C LYS A 7 14.19 10.01 20.91
N LEU A 8 14.43 10.19 19.62
CA LEU A 8 13.49 9.76 18.57
C LEU A 8 13.28 8.24 18.55
N LYS A 9 14.33 7.44 18.79
CA LYS A 9 14.21 5.97 18.92
C LYS A 9 13.28 5.56 20.08
N ILE A 10 13.37 6.24 21.23
CA ILE A 10 12.47 5.97 22.36
C ILE A 10 11.00 6.20 22.00
N PHE A 11 10.71 7.25 21.20
CA PHE A 11 9.36 7.50 20.71
C PHE A 11 8.90 6.48 19.65
N GLU A 12 9.83 6.02 18.81
CA GLU A 12 9.60 4.95 17.82
C GLU A 12 9.18 3.65 18.51
N ASP A 13 9.95 3.21 19.51
CA ASP A 13 9.67 2.01 20.32
C ASP A 13 8.32 2.12 21.06
N ARG A 14 8.00 3.31 21.57
CA ARG A 14 6.73 3.57 22.24
C ARG A 14 5.55 3.46 21.26
N ASN A 15 5.66 4.06 20.07
CA ASN A 15 4.62 3.97 19.05
C ASN A 15 4.41 2.53 18.57
N GLU A 16 5.47 1.74 18.44
CA GLU A 16 5.37 0.32 18.10
C GLU A 16 4.63 -0.47 19.17
N LYS A 17 4.97 -0.23 20.45
CA LYS A 17 4.27 -0.84 21.59
C LYS A 17 2.79 -0.46 21.61
N ASP A 18 2.47 0.81 21.37
CA ASP A 18 1.09 1.29 21.33
C ASP A 18 0.32 0.67 20.14
N ARG A 19 0.94 0.56 18.95
CA ARG A 19 0.37 -0.12 17.77
C ARG A 19 0.07 -1.59 18.07
N ASN A 20 1.01 -2.30 18.68
CA ASN A 20 0.83 -3.69 19.08
C ASN A 20 -0.31 -3.86 20.08
N ASN A 21 -0.44 -2.94 21.05
CA ASN A 21 -1.56 -2.95 22.00
C ASN A 21 -2.91 -2.73 21.31
N VAL A 22 -3.01 -1.78 20.37
CA VAL A 22 -4.24 -1.56 19.60
C VAL A 22 -4.60 -2.80 18.76
N ASN A 23 -3.62 -3.43 18.12
CA ASN A 23 -3.85 -4.67 17.37
C ASN A 23 -4.36 -5.82 18.25
N ILE A 24 -3.80 -5.97 19.46
CA ILE A 24 -4.30 -6.94 20.46
C ILE A 24 -5.75 -6.62 20.84
N GLN A 25 -6.11 -5.34 21.01
CA GLN A 25 -7.48 -4.93 21.32
C GLN A 25 -8.46 -5.25 20.17
N ILE A 26 -8.06 -5.03 18.91
CA ILE A 26 -8.84 -5.40 17.73
C ILE A 26 -9.05 -6.93 17.70
N ASP A 27 -8.00 -7.70 17.94
CA ASP A 27 -8.09 -9.16 17.98
C ASP A 27 -9.02 -9.66 19.08
N ASN A 28 -8.92 -9.10 20.29
CA ASN A 28 -9.81 -9.42 21.40
C ASN A 28 -11.27 -9.08 21.08
N LEU A 29 -11.51 -7.95 20.43
CA LEU A 29 -12.84 -7.55 19.98
C LEU A 29 -13.42 -8.57 18.97
N LYS A 30 -12.62 -9.02 18.00
CA LYS A 30 -13.03 -10.07 17.06
C LYS A 30 -13.28 -11.42 17.72
N ILE A 31 -12.50 -11.79 18.74
CA ILE A 31 -12.72 -13.01 19.53
C ILE A 31 -14.08 -12.95 20.24
N ILE A 32 -14.42 -11.82 20.85
CA ILE A 32 -15.71 -11.62 21.52
C ILE A 32 -16.87 -11.74 20.53
N ILE A 33 -16.77 -11.10 19.36
CA ILE A 33 -17.78 -11.20 18.29
C ILE A 33 -17.92 -12.65 17.84
N ALA A 34 -16.82 -13.33 17.53
CA ALA A 34 -16.85 -14.71 17.06
C ALA A 34 -17.49 -15.66 18.08
N LYS A 35 -17.18 -15.50 19.37
CA LYS A 35 -17.77 -16.29 20.44
C LYS A 35 -19.29 -16.10 20.51
N ARG A 36 -19.77 -14.86 20.61
CA ARG A 36 -21.21 -14.55 20.71
C ARG A 36 -21.98 -14.98 19.45
N THR A 37 -21.38 -14.76 18.28
CA THR A 37 -21.96 -15.21 17.00
C THR A 37 -22.14 -16.72 16.99
N ARG A 38 -21.08 -17.47 17.33
CA ARG A 38 -21.12 -18.95 17.36
C ARG A 38 -22.15 -19.48 18.34
N GLU A 39 -22.29 -18.89 19.53
CA GLU A 39 -23.31 -19.30 20.53
C GLU A 39 -24.75 -19.22 19.98
N VAL A 40 -25.02 -18.30 19.04
CA VAL A 40 -26.30 -18.21 18.34
C VAL A 40 -26.35 -19.17 17.16
N LEU A 41 -25.31 -19.21 16.32
CA LEU A 41 -25.27 -20.05 15.13
C LEU A 41 -25.29 -21.56 15.45
N GLU A 42 -24.71 -21.98 16.59
CA GLU A 42 -24.77 -23.36 17.08
C GLU A 42 -26.19 -23.83 17.35
N LYS A 43 -27.09 -22.92 17.77
CA LYS A 43 -28.51 -23.25 17.96
C LYS A 43 -29.27 -23.39 16.63
N ILE A 44 -28.83 -22.68 15.59
CA ILE A 44 -29.46 -22.66 14.26
C ILE A 44 -29.00 -23.84 13.41
N ASN A 45 -27.68 -24.09 13.38
CA ASN A 45 -27.06 -25.20 12.67
C ASN A 45 -25.97 -25.85 13.54
N PRO A 46 -26.38 -26.76 14.45
CA PRO A 46 -25.45 -27.43 15.36
C PRO A 46 -24.36 -28.20 14.61
N GLN A 47 -24.66 -28.78 13.45
CA GLN A 47 -23.69 -29.57 12.69
C GLN A 47 -22.51 -28.73 12.18
N ALA A 48 -22.78 -27.50 11.73
CA ALA A 48 -21.75 -26.61 11.21
C ALA A 48 -20.96 -25.85 12.30
N TYR A 49 -21.61 -25.51 13.42
CA TYR A 49 -21.05 -24.56 14.40
C TYR A 49 -20.71 -25.13 15.78
N LYS A 50 -20.76 -26.46 15.96
CA LYS A 50 -20.46 -27.14 17.23
C LYS A 50 -19.05 -26.88 17.77
N THR A 51 -18.06 -26.76 16.89
CA THR A 51 -16.65 -26.66 17.30
C THR A 51 -16.21 -25.21 17.40
N PRO A 52 -15.28 -24.87 18.32
CA PRO A 52 -14.72 -23.52 18.40
C PRO A 52 -14.06 -23.03 17.10
N GLN A 53 -13.58 -23.94 16.26
CA GLN A 53 -12.92 -23.65 14.98
C GLN A 53 -13.89 -23.28 13.86
N SER A 54 -15.19 -23.53 14.02
CA SER A 54 -16.22 -23.26 12.98
C SER A 54 -16.39 -21.78 12.64
N TYR A 55 -16.18 -20.88 13.61
CA TYR A 55 -16.22 -19.44 13.40
C TYR A 55 -15.29 -18.75 14.38
N THR A 56 -14.24 -18.11 13.88
CA THR A 56 -13.14 -17.57 14.70
C THR A 56 -12.87 -16.10 14.36
N LYS A 57 -11.93 -15.47 15.06
CA LYS A 57 -11.49 -14.11 14.72
C LYS A 57 -10.99 -13.97 13.28
N ALA A 58 -10.46 -15.04 12.68
CA ALA A 58 -9.96 -15.05 11.31
C ALA A 58 -11.10 -14.98 10.27
N SER A 59 -12.31 -15.41 10.65
CA SER A 59 -13.51 -15.32 9.83
C SER A 59 -14.04 -13.88 9.69
N ILE A 60 -13.54 -12.95 10.53
CA ILE A 60 -13.99 -11.56 10.59
C ILE A 60 -12.94 -10.64 9.95
N GLN A 61 -13.28 -10.08 8.80
CA GLN A 61 -12.47 -9.12 8.07
C GLN A 61 -12.75 -7.69 8.54
N ASN A 62 -11.73 -6.84 8.55
CA ASN A 62 -11.84 -5.44 8.97
C ASN A 62 -12.84 -4.65 8.09
N VAL A 63 -12.95 -4.99 6.80
CA VAL A 63 -13.87 -4.33 5.87
C VAL A 63 -15.34 -4.51 6.24
N GLN A 64 -15.69 -5.62 6.91
CA GLN A 64 -17.07 -5.93 7.27
C GLN A 64 -17.63 -4.92 8.28
N PHE A 65 -16.80 -4.34 9.15
CA PHE A 65 -17.24 -3.35 10.14
C PHE A 65 -17.83 -2.08 9.51
N TYR A 66 -17.39 -1.70 8.31
CA TYR A 66 -17.87 -0.47 7.66
C TYR A 66 -19.30 -0.62 7.12
N ASN A 67 -19.64 -1.83 6.64
CA ASN A 67 -20.91 -2.11 5.96
C ASN A 67 -21.91 -2.89 6.83
N ALA A 68 -21.48 -3.45 7.97
CA ALA A 68 -22.35 -4.18 8.87
C ALA A 68 -23.50 -3.31 9.40
N GLN A 69 -24.69 -3.90 9.44
CA GLN A 69 -25.93 -3.28 9.90
C GLN A 69 -26.52 -4.04 11.09
N LEU A 70 -27.07 -3.29 12.03
CA LEU A 70 -27.74 -3.85 13.19
C LEU A 70 -29.18 -4.22 12.80
N LEU A 71 -29.55 -5.47 13.02
CA LEU A 71 -30.95 -5.90 12.95
C LEU A 71 -31.74 -5.32 14.13
N ASP A 72 -33.03 -5.03 13.93
CA ASP A 72 -33.93 -4.72 15.04
C ASP A 72 -34.22 -5.95 15.91
N SER A 73 -34.73 -5.73 17.13
CA SER A 73 -34.92 -6.82 18.10
C SER A 73 -35.90 -7.89 17.61
N ASN A 74 -36.95 -7.48 16.89
CA ASN A 74 -37.97 -8.39 16.42
C ASN A 74 -37.44 -9.22 15.25
N GLU A 75 -36.77 -8.59 14.28
CA GLU A 75 -36.13 -9.29 13.16
C GLU A 75 -35.08 -10.29 13.67
N PHE A 76 -34.24 -9.89 14.63
CA PHE A 76 -33.23 -10.78 15.20
C PHE A 76 -33.85 -11.99 15.90
N ASP A 77 -34.96 -11.81 16.63
CA ASP A 77 -35.67 -12.89 17.30
C ASP A 77 -36.40 -13.83 16.33
N GLU A 78 -36.95 -13.32 15.23
CA GLU A 78 -37.59 -14.13 14.19
C GLU A 78 -36.58 -15.04 13.49
N ILE A 79 -35.45 -14.50 13.02
CA ILE A 79 -34.45 -15.29 12.29
C ILE A 79 -33.79 -16.36 13.15
N LYS A 80 -33.70 -16.16 14.48
CA LYS A 80 -33.18 -17.15 15.44
C LYS A 80 -34.08 -18.37 15.62
N LYS A 81 -35.38 -18.24 15.36
CA LYS A 81 -36.35 -19.36 15.50
C LYS A 81 -36.21 -20.38 14.37
N LEU A 82 -35.71 -19.96 13.21
CA LEU A 82 -35.50 -20.81 12.05
C LEU A 82 -34.21 -21.61 12.22
N THR A 83 -34.33 -22.93 12.34
CA THR A 83 -33.20 -23.84 12.53
C THR A 83 -33.21 -24.96 11.49
N ILE A 84 -32.05 -25.56 11.21
CA ILE A 84 -31.92 -26.61 10.20
C ILE A 84 -32.71 -27.88 10.55
N ASN A 85 -32.94 -28.09 11.85
CA ASN A 85 -33.70 -29.24 12.37
C ASN A 85 -35.22 -28.99 12.38
N ASN A 86 -35.64 -27.72 12.28
CA ASN A 86 -37.06 -27.34 12.26
C ASN A 86 -37.58 -27.11 10.84
N LYS A 87 -36.99 -27.74 9.83
CA LYS A 87 -37.50 -27.65 8.45
C LYS A 87 -38.95 -28.14 8.42
N PRO A 88 -39.92 -27.31 7.99
CA PRO A 88 -41.30 -27.75 7.86
C PRO A 88 -41.45 -28.88 6.84
N ASN A 89 -42.42 -29.76 7.06
CA ASN A 89 -42.75 -30.82 6.11
C ASN A 89 -43.53 -30.24 4.94
N GLU A 90 -43.31 -30.78 3.74
CA GLU A 90 -44.14 -30.47 2.58
C GLU A 90 -45.58 -30.95 2.81
N ILE A 91 -46.55 -30.16 2.36
CA ILE A 91 -47.97 -30.46 2.49
C ILE A 91 -48.54 -30.78 1.12
N ASN A 92 -49.14 -31.97 0.99
CA ASN A 92 -49.87 -32.34 -0.22
C ASN A 92 -51.21 -31.59 -0.26
N ILE A 93 -51.45 -30.89 -1.37
CA ILE A 93 -52.69 -30.15 -1.61
C ILE A 93 -53.88 -31.11 -1.69
N TYR A 94 -54.97 -30.77 -0.99
CA TYR A 94 -56.23 -31.49 -1.12
C TYR A 94 -56.92 -31.10 -2.43
N ASN A 95 -57.23 -32.08 -3.26
CA ASN A 95 -57.93 -31.87 -4.52
C ASN A 95 -59.36 -32.43 -4.42
N PHE A 96 -60.34 -31.60 -4.72
CA PHE A 96 -61.73 -32.04 -4.83
C PHE A 96 -61.97 -32.73 -6.16
N ASN A 97 -62.64 -33.88 -6.14
CA ASN A 97 -63.01 -34.66 -7.32
C ASN A 97 -64.53 -34.62 -7.58
N LEU A 98 -65.35 -34.40 -6.55
CA LEU A 98 -66.80 -34.43 -6.63
C LEU A 98 -67.44 -33.05 -6.52
N ILE A 99 -66.84 -32.11 -5.76
CA ILE A 99 -67.38 -30.74 -5.60
C ILE A 99 -67.64 -30.05 -6.93
N ASP A 100 -66.74 -30.17 -7.91
CA ASP A 100 -66.91 -29.57 -9.24
C ASP A 100 -68.13 -30.09 -10.01
N LYS A 101 -68.63 -31.26 -9.63
CA LYS A 101 -69.79 -31.91 -10.24
C LYS A 101 -71.09 -31.60 -9.51
N VAL A 102 -71.04 -30.96 -8.32
CA VAL A 102 -72.22 -30.72 -7.47
C VAL A 102 -73.25 -29.85 -8.19
N SER A 103 -72.84 -28.69 -8.71
CA SER A 103 -73.77 -27.76 -9.39
C SER A 103 -74.47 -28.39 -10.58
N PHE A 104 -73.75 -29.20 -11.37
CA PHE A 104 -74.33 -29.95 -12.49
C PHE A 104 -75.33 -31.00 -12.01
N ASN A 105 -74.97 -31.82 -11.01
CA ASN A 105 -75.83 -32.89 -10.51
C ASN A 105 -77.09 -32.35 -9.82
N ILE A 106 -77.02 -31.19 -9.17
CA ILE A 106 -78.21 -30.51 -8.61
C ILE A 106 -79.16 -30.05 -9.71
N SER A 107 -78.63 -29.48 -10.80
CA SER A 107 -79.44 -29.07 -11.95
C SER A 107 -80.16 -30.26 -12.59
N GLU A 108 -79.46 -31.38 -12.78
CA GLU A 108 -80.06 -32.61 -13.30
C GLU A 108 -81.06 -33.23 -12.32
N LEU A 109 -80.75 -33.24 -11.02
CA LEU A 109 -81.66 -33.73 -9.99
C LEU A 109 -82.98 -32.94 -10.00
N ASN A 110 -82.93 -31.60 -10.08
CA ASN A 110 -84.14 -30.77 -10.13
C ASN A 110 -85.05 -31.07 -11.33
N LYS A 111 -84.50 -31.57 -12.45
CA LYS A 111 -85.31 -32.05 -13.57
C LYS A 111 -86.01 -33.37 -13.23
N ILE A 112 -85.25 -34.32 -12.68
CA ILE A 112 -85.75 -35.65 -12.31
C ILE A 112 -86.80 -35.57 -11.19
N LEU A 113 -86.67 -34.63 -10.25
CA LEU A 113 -87.65 -34.41 -9.19
C LEU A 113 -89.03 -34.00 -9.74
N LYS A 114 -89.10 -33.42 -10.94
CA LYS A 114 -90.34 -33.03 -11.64
C LYS A 114 -90.89 -34.10 -12.58
N GLU A 115 -90.14 -35.18 -12.80
CA GLU A 115 -90.57 -36.32 -13.60
C GLU A 115 -91.35 -37.34 -12.76
N THR A 116 -92.21 -38.12 -13.41
CA THR A 116 -92.88 -39.28 -12.81
C THR A 116 -92.51 -40.54 -13.60
N PRO A 117 -92.40 -41.71 -12.96
CA PRO A 117 -92.15 -42.96 -13.68
C PRO A 117 -93.26 -43.24 -14.70
N GLU A 118 -92.91 -43.86 -15.83
CA GLU A 118 -93.90 -44.27 -16.85
C GLU A 118 -94.64 -45.55 -16.39
N ASN A 119 -95.61 -45.38 -15.49
CA ASN A 119 -96.40 -46.47 -14.90
C ASN A 119 -97.92 -46.16 -14.91
N TYR A 120 -98.73 -47.16 -14.54
CA TYR A 120 -100.16 -46.93 -14.29
C TYR A 120 -100.35 -46.37 -12.87
N ALA A 121 -100.25 -45.05 -12.73
CA ALA A 121 -100.32 -44.36 -11.44
C ALA A 121 -101.69 -44.55 -10.76
N ILE A 122 -101.69 -45.08 -9.53
CA ILE A 122 -102.89 -45.19 -8.69
C ILE A 122 -103.07 -43.86 -7.96
N GLU A 123 -104.13 -43.10 -8.27
CA GLU A 123 -104.32 -41.74 -7.70
C GLU A 123 -104.31 -41.70 -6.17
N LYS A 124 -104.87 -42.74 -5.53
CA LYS A 124 -104.91 -42.81 -4.06
C LYS A 124 -103.51 -42.86 -3.44
N PHE A 125 -102.53 -43.44 -4.14
CA PHE A 125 -101.15 -43.55 -3.66
C PHE A 125 -100.41 -42.20 -3.71
N LYS A 126 -100.79 -41.31 -4.64
CA LYS A 126 -100.21 -39.95 -4.71
C LYS A 126 -100.40 -39.15 -3.42
N ASN A 127 -101.52 -39.36 -2.72
CA ASN A 127 -101.90 -38.62 -1.52
C ASN A 127 -101.73 -39.42 -0.22
N ASP A 128 -101.36 -40.71 -0.31
CA ASP A 128 -101.26 -41.62 0.83
C ASP A 128 -100.01 -42.51 0.68
N ILE A 129 -98.88 -41.93 1.12
CA ILE A 129 -97.55 -42.54 1.05
C ILE A 129 -97.49 -43.83 1.88
N GLU A 130 -98.16 -43.87 3.04
CA GLU A 130 -98.21 -45.06 3.87
C GLU A 130 -98.93 -46.19 3.14
N LEU A 131 -100.02 -45.88 2.45
CA LEU A 131 -100.76 -46.85 1.65
C LEU A 131 -99.98 -47.35 0.43
N GLU A 132 -99.25 -46.49 -0.29
CA GLU A 132 -98.38 -46.90 -1.40
C GLU A 132 -97.29 -47.86 -0.91
N ASN A 133 -96.63 -47.53 0.21
CA ASN A 133 -95.61 -48.37 0.82
C ASN A 133 -96.17 -49.70 1.32
N PHE A 134 -97.36 -49.69 1.90
CA PHE A 134 -98.08 -50.88 2.35
C PHE A 134 -98.42 -51.78 1.15
N ALA A 135 -98.91 -51.21 0.05
CA ALA A 135 -99.21 -51.93 -1.19
C ALA A 135 -97.95 -52.50 -1.86
N ARG A 136 -96.85 -51.73 -1.87
CA ARG A 136 -95.54 -52.18 -2.36
C ARG A 136 -95.01 -53.36 -1.54
N THR A 137 -95.19 -53.33 -0.22
CA THR A 137 -94.82 -54.44 0.68
C THR A 137 -95.69 -55.67 0.43
N ALA A 138 -97.01 -55.48 0.26
CA ALA A 138 -97.92 -56.57 -0.11
C ALA A 138 -97.49 -57.25 -1.40
N LEU A 139 -97.13 -56.47 -2.43
CA LEU A 139 -96.69 -56.99 -3.71
C LEU A 139 -95.37 -57.75 -3.60
N LYS A 140 -94.40 -57.25 -2.82
CA LYS A 140 -93.14 -57.96 -2.53
C LYS A 140 -93.39 -59.31 -1.85
N ILE A 141 -94.26 -59.36 -0.84
CA ILE A 141 -94.61 -60.61 -0.13
C ILE A 141 -95.29 -61.60 -1.10
N LYS A 142 -96.22 -61.12 -1.93
CA LYS A 142 -96.86 -61.94 -2.97
C LYS A 142 -95.83 -62.50 -3.96
N ASN A 143 -94.87 -61.70 -4.41
CA ASN A 143 -93.85 -62.14 -5.36
C ASN A 143 -92.88 -63.16 -4.76
N ASN A 144 -92.63 -63.12 -3.45
CA ASN A 144 -91.81 -64.10 -2.75
C ASN A 144 -92.55 -65.44 -2.49
N SER A 145 -93.88 -65.40 -2.31
CA SER A 145 -94.71 -66.58 -2.02
C SER A 145 -95.97 -66.66 -2.90
N PRO A 146 -95.83 -66.80 -4.24
CA PRO A 146 -96.94 -66.66 -5.18
C PRO A 146 -98.00 -67.76 -5.04
N GLN A 147 -97.61 -68.97 -4.63
CA GLN A 147 -98.53 -70.11 -4.47
C GLN A 147 -99.57 -69.88 -3.35
N GLU A 148 -99.26 -69.03 -2.38
CA GLU A 148 -100.10 -68.78 -1.20
C GLU A 148 -101.01 -67.55 -1.36
N TYR A 149 -100.56 -66.54 -2.13
CA TYR A 149 -101.17 -65.20 -2.16
C TYR A 149 -101.66 -64.75 -3.56
N ASN A 150 -101.68 -65.62 -4.56
CA ASN A 150 -102.26 -65.25 -5.87
C ASN A 150 -103.74 -64.88 -5.77
N ASP A 151 -104.51 -65.60 -4.94
CA ASP A 151 -105.96 -65.40 -4.79
C ASP A 151 -106.36 -64.71 -3.48
N LYS A 152 -105.38 -64.35 -2.63
CA LYS A 152 -105.59 -63.75 -1.30
C LYS A 152 -104.60 -62.62 -1.02
N CYS A 153 -105.06 -61.59 -0.30
CA CYS A 153 -104.17 -60.54 0.17
C CYS A 153 -103.24 -61.05 1.29
N PRO A 154 -101.90 -60.85 1.20
CA PRO A 154 -100.94 -61.31 2.20
C PRO A 154 -101.00 -60.55 3.53
N LEU A 155 -101.72 -59.43 3.59
CA LEU A 155 -101.77 -58.58 4.79
C LEU A 155 -103.05 -58.78 5.62
N CYS A 156 -104.19 -59.06 4.97
CA CYS A 156 -105.47 -59.27 5.66
C CYS A 156 -106.10 -60.66 5.43
N GLY A 157 -105.52 -61.50 4.58
CA GLY A 157 -106.00 -62.86 4.28
C GLY A 157 -107.30 -62.95 3.49
N GLN A 158 -107.90 -61.81 3.12
CA GLN A 158 -109.14 -61.76 2.33
C GLN A 158 -108.91 -62.24 0.90
N SER A 159 -109.93 -62.91 0.33
CA SER A 159 -109.93 -63.29 -1.08
C SER A 159 -110.04 -62.06 -1.96
N ILE A 160 -109.21 -62.01 -3.00
CA ILE A 160 -109.13 -60.91 -3.96
C ILE A 160 -109.54 -61.34 -5.38
N ILE A 161 -110.05 -62.56 -5.55
CA ILE A 161 -110.43 -63.14 -6.85
C ILE A 161 -111.38 -62.22 -7.66
N GLN A 162 -112.26 -61.48 -6.97
CA GLN A 162 -113.24 -60.60 -7.59
C GLN A 162 -112.74 -59.18 -7.85
N VAL A 163 -111.51 -58.84 -7.43
CA VAL A 163 -110.90 -57.51 -7.62
C VAL A 163 -109.57 -57.66 -8.34
N LYS A 164 -109.31 -56.82 -9.35
CA LYS A 164 -108.07 -56.83 -10.14
C LYS A 164 -106.87 -56.24 -9.39
N LEU A 165 -106.68 -56.61 -8.12
CA LEU A 165 -105.69 -56.00 -7.23
C LEU A 165 -104.27 -56.19 -7.76
N TRP A 166 -103.84 -57.42 -8.03
CA TRP A 166 -102.48 -57.69 -8.51
C TRP A 166 -102.20 -57.10 -9.88
N GLU A 167 -103.12 -57.23 -10.83
CA GLU A 167 -102.99 -56.61 -12.15
C GLU A 167 -102.78 -55.09 -12.04
N THR A 168 -103.49 -54.44 -11.10
CA THR A 168 -103.39 -52.98 -10.88
C THR A 168 -102.08 -52.61 -10.19
N LEU A 169 -101.63 -53.38 -9.18
CA LEU A 169 -100.37 -53.14 -8.48
C LEU A 169 -99.14 -53.43 -9.35
N GLU A 170 -99.16 -54.46 -10.19
CA GLU A 170 -98.06 -54.81 -11.10
C GLU A 170 -97.92 -53.79 -12.25
N LYS A 171 -99.04 -53.22 -12.73
CA LYS A 171 -99.00 -52.09 -13.68
C LYS A 171 -98.47 -50.79 -13.04
N HIS A 172 -98.66 -50.64 -11.73
CA HIS A 172 -98.16 -49.50 -10.97
C HIS A 172 -96.67 -49.63 -10.61
N PHE A 173 -96.26 -50.76 -10.06
CA PHE A 173 -94.89 -51.09 -9.69
C PHE A 173 -94.20 -51.88 -10.83
N ASN A 174 -94.03 -51.23 -11.97
CA ASN A 174 -93.39 -51.82 -13.15
C ASN A 174 -91.87 -51.58 -13.16
N LYS A 175 -91.16 -52.07 -14.19
CA LYS A 175 -89.71 -51.88 -14.32
C LYS A 175 -89.29 -50.40 -14.41
N GLU A 176 -90.11 -49.54 -15.01
CA GLU A 176 -89.81 -48.11 -15.13
C GLU A 176 -89.90 -47.40 -13.77
N TYR A 177 -90.83 -47.83 -12.90
CA TYR A 177 -90.87 -47.39 -11.51
C TYR A 177 -89.59 -47.77 -10.76
N ASP A 178 -89.14 -49.03 -10.88
CA ASP A 178 -87.91 -49.49 -10.22
C ASP A 178 -86.66 -48.78 -10.75
N ASN A 179 -86.57 -48.58 -12.08
CA ASN A 179 -85.46 -47.84 -12.70
C ASN A 179 -85.43 -46.37 -12.23
N PHE A 180 -86.58 -45.74 -12.10
CA PHE A 180 -86.69 -44.36 -11.63
C PHE A 180 -86.25 -44.23 -10.16
N VAL A 181 -86.71 -45.12 -9.29
CA VAL A 181 -86.26 -45.17 -7.89
C VAL A 181 -84.75 -45.40 -7.80
N LYS A 182 -84.22 -46.35 -8.57
CA LYS A 182 -82.78 -46.62 -8.61
C LYS A 182 -81.97 -45.40 -9.06
N LYS A 183 -82.45 -44.66 -10.06
CA LYS A 183 -81.79 -43.42 -10.51
C LYS A 183 -81.70 -42.40 -9.37
N LEU A 184 -82.75 -42.25 -8.56
CA LEU A 184 -82.75 -41.38 -7.38
C LEU A 184 -81.78 -41.87 -6.29
N GLU A 185 -81.70 -43.18 -6.06
CA GLU A 185 -80.72 -43.78 -5.14
C GLU A 185 -79.27 -43.48 -5.60
N GLU A 186 -78.98 -43.55 -6.91
CA GLU A 186 -77.67 -43.20 -7.46
C GLU A 186 -77.31 -41.71 -7.21
N TYR A 187 -78.29 -40.80 -7.25
CA TYR A 187 -78.07 -39.40 -6.85
C TYR A 187 -77.83 -39.25 -5.34
N ALA A 188 -78.58 -39.98 -4.50
CA ALA A 188 -78.35 -39.98 -3.06
C ALA A 188 -76.92 -40.44 -2.72
N ASP A 189 -76.46 -41.54 -3.33
CA ASP A 189 -75.11 -42.06 -3.17
C ASP A 189 -74.03 -41.07 -3.63
N PHE A 190 -74.29 -40.32 -4.72
CA PHE A 190 -73.40 -39.25 -5.15
C PHE A 190 -73.27 -38.16 -4.10
N PHE A 191 -74.36 -37.63 -3.56
CA PHE A 191 -74.32 -36.56 -2.55
C PHE A 191 -73.79 -37.05 -1.18
N GLU A 192 -74.00 -38.32 -0.81
CA GLU A 192 -73.29 -38.93 0.32
C GLU A 192 -71.78 -39.01 0.09
N SER A 193 -71.35 -39.33 -1.13
CA SER A 193 -69.92 -39.34 -1.48
C SER A 193 -69.32 -37.94 -1.43
N VAL A 194 -70.05 -36.91 -1.87
CA VAL A 194 -69.66 -35.50 -1.73
C VAL A 194 -69.49 -35.13 -0.25
N LYS A 195 -70.44 -35.49 0.61
CA LYS A 195 -70.35 -35.27 2.06
C LYS A 195 -69.10 -35.90 2.67
N ASN A 196 -68.78 -37.12 2.26
CA ASN A 196 -67.56 -37.82 2.70
C ASN A 196 -66.29 -37.08 2.23
N GLU A 197 -66.26 -36.58 0.99
CA GLU A 197 -65.16 -35.76 0.49
C GLU A 197 -64.98 -34.46 1.30
N VAL A 198 -66.06 -33.79 1.65
CA VAL A 198 -66.04 -32.57 2.48
C VAL A 198 -65.55 -32.85 3.90
N ASN A 199 -65.97 -33.97 4.49
CA ASN A 199 -65.49 -34.41 5.81
C ASN A 199 -63.99 -34.75 5.80
N ASN A 200 -63.51 -35.40 4.73
CA ASN A 200 -62.10 -35.68 4.54
C ASN A 200 -61.29 -34.39 4.39
N PHE A 201 -61.81 -33.39 3.67
CA PHE A 201 -61.20 -32.07 3.59
C PHE A 201 -61.14 -31.39 4.96
N LYS A 202 -62.23 -31.40 5.73
CA LYS A 202 -62.25 -30.86 7.11
C LYS A 202 -61.19 -31.52 8.01
N LYS A 203 -61.00 -32.83 7.89
CA LYS A 203 -59.94 -33.54 8.61
C LYS A 203 -58.55 -33.08 8.16
N TRP A 204 -58.34 -32.98 6.83
CA TRP A 204 -57.10 -32.50 6.25
C TRP A 204 -56.76 -31.06 6.70
N LEU A 205 -57.75 -30.15 6.78
CA LEU A 205 -57.56 -28.78 7.28
C LEU A 205 -57.00 -28.80 8.72
N ASN A 206 -57.55 -29.63 9.60
CA ASN A 206 -57.11 -29.70 11.00
C ASN A 206 -55.72 -30.31 11.18
N GLU A 207 -55.33 -31.22 10.29
CA GLU A 207 -54.00 -31.85 10.34
C GLU A 207 -52.89 -30.92 9.83
N ASN A 208 -53.19 -30.13 8.79
CA ASN A 208 -52.20 -29.40 8.00
C ASN A 208 -52.19 -27.87 8.23
N LEU A 209 -53.34 -27.24 8.48
CA LEU A 209 -53.44 -25.78 8.60
C LEU A 209 -53.32 -25.28 10.04
N ILE A 210 -52.15 -25.46 10.63
CA ILE A 210 -51.82 -24.97 11.97
C ILE A 210 -50.72 -23.94 11.88
N ASN A 211 -50.91 -22.77 12.49
CA ASN A 211 -49.99 -21.64 12.40
C ASN A 211 -48.53 -21.99 12.75
N SER A 212 -48.33 -22.85 13.77
CA SER A 212 -46.99 -23.27 14.21
C SER A 212 -46.24 -24.17 13.22
N LYS A 213 -46.92 -24.71 12.20
CA LYS A 213 -46.35 -25.64 11.22
C LYS A 213 -46.10 -25.00 9.85
N LEU A 214 -46.59 -23.78 9.63
CA LEU A 214 -46.61 -23.16 8.30
C LEU A 214 -45.70 -21.93 8.24
N MET A 215 -44.91 -21.87 7.17
CA MET A 215 -44.32 -20.63 6.67
C MET A 215 -45.41 -19.80 5.97
N LEU A 216 -45.73 -18.62 6.50
CA LEU A 216 -46.83 -17.76 6.01
C LEU A 216 -46.32 -16.38 5.58
N GLU A 217 -47.06 -15.71 4.71
CA GLU A 217 -46.87 -14.28 4.45
C GLU A 217 -47.36 -13.44 5.66
N LYS A 218 -46.79 -12.23 5.81
CA LYS A 218 -47.16 -11.33 6.90
C LYS A 218 -48.63 -10.94 6.81
N GLY A 219 -49.32 -11.03 7.94
CA GLY A 219 -50.72 -10.59 8.08
C GLY A 219 -51.77 -11.69 7.84
N ILE A 220 -51.37 -12.90 7.46
CA ILE A 220 -52.29 -14.03 7.31
C ILE A 220 -52.52 -14.69 8.68
N ASN A 221 -53.77 -14.71 9.15
CA ASN A 221 -54.18 -15.52 10.28
C ASN A 221 -54.74 -16.86 9.79
N ILE A 222 -53.88 -17.88 9.75
CA ILE A 222 -54.28 -19.18 9.19
C ILE A 222 -55.26 -19.94 10.09
N ASP A 223 -55.24 -19.70 11.39
CA ASP A 223 -56.18 -20.34 12.32
C ASP A 223 -57.59 -19.78 12.15
N GLU A 224 -57.73 -18.47 11.95
CA GLU A 224 -59.02 -17.85 11.58
C GLU A 224 -59.53 -18.40 10.25
N LEU A 225 -58.66 -18.48 9.23
CA LEU A 225 -59.03 -19.03 7.93
C LEU A 225 -59.44 -20.51 8.02
N ARG A 226 -58.72 -21.31 8.81
CA ARG A 226 -59.07 -22.71 9.05
C ARG A 226 -60.46 -22.82 9.68
N GLN A 227 -60.78 -22.00 10.68
CA GLN A 227 -62.10 -22.00 11.31
C GLN A 227 -63.21 -21.56 10.33
N GLU A 228 -62.94 -20.56 9.49
CA GLU A 228 -63.86 -20.13 8.42
C GLU A 228 -64.24 -21.32 7.52
N TYR A 229 -63.25 -22.06 7.02
CA TYR A 229 -63.50 -23.23 6.17
C TYR A 229 -64.16 -24.38 6.93
N ILE A 230 -63.82 -24.63 8.20
CA ILE A 230 -64.50 -25.66 9.01
C ILE A 230 -66.00 -25.34 9.13
N ASN A 231 -66.36 -24.12 9.51
CA ASN A 231 -67.75 -23.70 9.66
C ASN A 231 -68.51 -23.78 8.33
N LEU A 232 -67.84 -23.45 7.24
CA LEU A 232 -68.37 -23.57 5.89
C LEU A 232 -68.64 -25.03 5.50
N THR A 233 -67.70 -25.94 5.77
CA THR A 233 -67.89 -27.39 5.51
C THR A 233 -69.03 -27.98 6.34
N GLU A 234 -69.21 -27.51 7.58
CA GLU A 234 -70.33 -27.94 8.44
C GLU A 234 -71.68 -27.46 7.89
N THR A 235 -71.76 -26.18 7.52
CA THR A 235 -72.98 -25.59 6.96
C THR A 235 -73.35 -26.25 5.63
N PHE A 236 -72.37 -26.52 4.77
CA PHE A 236 -72.54 -27.22 3.51
C PHE A 236 -73.07 -28.65 3.72
N ASN A 237 -72.50 -29.41 4.66
CA ASN A 237 -72.96 -30.76 4.98
C ASN A 237 -74.37 -30.78 5.59
N ILE A 238 -74.70 -29.82 6.46
CA ILE A 238 -76.04 -29.68 7.03
C ILE A 238 -77.07 -29.47 5.91
N TYR A 239 -76.74 -28.64 4.91
CA TYR A 239 -77.62 -28.39 3.77
C TYR A 239 -77.74 -29.62 2.85
N LEU A 240 -76.63 -30.33 2.57
CA LEU A 240 -76.66 -31.60 1.85
C LEU A 240 -77.61 -32.60 2.52
N ASP A 241 -77.53 -32.76 3.84
CA ASP A 241 -78.38 -33.69 4.58
C ASP A 241 -79.85 -33.25 4.62
N ASN A 242 -80.10 -32.04 5.13
CA ASN A 242 -81.45 -31.58 5.46
C ASN A 242 -82.27 -31.17 4.24
N THR A 243 -81.62 -30.78 3.14
CA THR A 243 -82.29 -30.34 1.94
C THR A 243 -82.12 -31.35 0.83
N ILE A 244 -80.90 -31.55 0.30
CA ILE A 244 -80.73 -32.35 -0.92
C ILE A 244 -81.04 -33.83 -0.68
N ILE A 245 -80.38 -34.48 0.29
CA ILE A 245 -80.57 -35.91 0.57
C ILE A 245 -81.99 -36.15 1.09
N ASN A 246 -82.50 -35.34 2.02
CA ASN A 246 -83.87 -35.50 2.51
C ASN A 246 -84.91 -35.36 1.39
N THR A 247 -84.78 -34.39 0.47
CA THR A 247 -85.69 -34.24 -0.67
C THR A 247 -85.62 -35.43 -1.63
N ILE A 248 -84.43 -35.99 -1.88
CA ILE A 248 -84.28 -37.24 -2.65
C ILE A 248 -85.02 -38.39 -1.95
N GLN A 249 -84.87 -38.52 -0.62
CA GLN A 249 -85.54 -39.55 0.16
C GLN A 249 -87.07 -39.38 0.18
N GLU A 250 -87.57 -38.15 0.23
CA GLU A 250 -89.00 -37.85 0.09
C GLU A 250 -89.53 -38.25 -1.30
N LYS A 251 -88.78 -37.97 -2.37
CA LYS A 251 -89.11 -38.39 -3.73
C LYS A 251 -89.09 -39.91 -3.89
N ILE A 252 -88.11 -40.61 -3.31
CA ILE A 252 -88.04 -42.09 -3.31
C ILE A 252 -89.27 -42.70 -2.62
N LYS A 253 -89.77 -42.07 -1.54
CA LYS A 253 -90.98 -42.51 -0.84
C LYS A 253 -92.26 -42.21 -1.62
N SER A 254 -92.24 -41.24 -2.54
CA SER A 254 -93.41 -40.82 -3.32
C SER A 254 -93.08 -40.54 -4.81
N PRO A 255 -92.67 -41.57 -5.59
CA PRO A 255 -92.09 -41.34 -6.92
C PRO A 255 -93.03 -40.72 -7.95
N ASN A 256 -94.35 -40.86 -7.77
CA ASN A 256 -95.39 -40.39 -8.69
C ASN A 256 -95.84 -38.94 -8.44
N ARG A 257 -95.23 -38.23 -7.49
CA ARG A 257 -95.44 -36.78 -7.25
C ARG A 257 -94.51 -35.97 -8.12
N ASP A 258 -94.95 -34.87 -8.73
CA ASP A 258 -94.18 -33.97 -9.60
C ASP A 258 -93.99 -32.56 -9.01
N ASP A 259 -94.46 -32.35 -7.78
CA ASP A 259 -94.46 -31.08 -7.05
C ASP A 259 -93.28 -30.92 -6.08
N ILE A 260 -92.27 -31.80 -6.16
CA ILE A 260 -91.08 -31.78 -5.31
C ILE A 260 -89.98 -30.96 -6.00
N ASP A 261 -89.41 -29.98 -5.30
CA ASP A 261 -88.32 -29.14 -5.81
C ASP A 261 -87.26 -28.89 -4.71
N ILE A 262 -86.05 -28.55 -5.11
CA ILE A 262 -84.97 -28.15 -4.17
C ILE A 262 -84.80 -26.64 -4.21
N GLU A 263 -85.08 -25.99 -3.09
CA GLU A 263 -84.82 -24.57 -2.92
C GLU A 263 -83.36 -24.31 -2.54
N LEU A 264 -82.53 -24.05 -3.55
CA LEU A 264 -81.14 -23.63 -3.37
C LEU A 264 -81.06 -22.27 -2.68
N ASN A 265 -80.44 -22.22 -1.50
CA ASN A 265 -80.13 -20.97 -0.84
C ASN A 265 -78.82 -20.37 -1.38
N HIS A 266 -78.68 -19.06 -1.24
CA HIS A 266 -77.48 -18.33 -1.67
C HIS A 266 -76.21 -18.81 -0.93
N ASP A 267 -76.35 -19.21 0.34
CA ASP A 267 -75.23 -19.64 1.19
C ASP A 267 -74.60 -20.96 0.72
N PHE A 268 -75.40 -21.88 0.16
CA PHE A 268 -74.93 -23.14 -0.38
C PHE A 268 -74.10 -22.93 -1.65
N ASN A 269 -74.58 -22.11 -2.60
CA ASN A 269 -73.82 -21.77 -3.81
C ASN A 269 -72.50 -21.07 -3.45
N ARG A 270 -72.55 -20.12 -2.50
CA ARG A 270 -71.36 -19.45 -1.98
C ARG A 270 -70.38 -20.44 -1.34
N SER A 271 -70.88 -21.47 -0.66
CA SER A 271 -70.05 -22.52 -0.08
C SER A 271 -69.28 -23.31 -1.14
N ILE A 272 -69.92 -23.63 -2.27
CA ILE A 272 -69.25 -24.26 -3.42
C ILE A 272 -68.13 -23.36 -3.95
N GLU A 273 -68.43 -22.09 -4.21
CA GLU A 273 -67.45 -21.12 -4.74
C GLU A 273 -66.22 -20.98 -3.82
N ILE A 274 -66.42 -20.92 -2.50
CA ILE A 274 -65.32 -20.79 -1.54
C ILE A 274 -64.50 -22.09 -1.46
N LEU A 275 -65.14 -23.26 -1.50
CA LEU A 275 -64.45 -24.56 -1.52
C LEU A 275 -63.60 -24.72 -2.79
N GLN A 276 -64.08 -24.19 -3.92
CA GLN A 276 -63.36 -24.21 -5.19
C GLN A 276 -62.29 -23.11 -5.31
N SER A 277 -62.27 -22.14 -4.38
CA SER A 277 -61.30 -21.06 -4.45
C SER A 277 -59.87 -21.55 -4.21
N ASN A 278 -58.90 -20.91 -4.89
CA ASN A 278 -57.49 -21.24 -4.72
C ASN A 278 -56.89 -20.71 -3.41
N LYS A 279 -57.65 -20.08 -2.52
CA LYS A 279 -57.11 -19.39 -1.33
C LYS A 279 -56.26 -20.32 -0.44
N ILE A 280 -56.74 -21.54 -0.17
CA ILE A 280 -55.97 -22.54 0.59
C ILE A 280 -54.81 -23.08 -0.24
N LYS A 281 -55.03 -23.32 -1.53
CA LYS A 281 -54.00 -23.82 -2.46
C LYS A 281 -52.81 -22.86 -2.53
N ASP A 282 -53.06 -21.56 -2.73
CA ASP A 282 -52.03 -20.52 -2.83
C ASP A 282 -51.18 -20.45 -1.54
N ILE A 283 -51.80 -20.64 -0.38
CA ILE A 283 -51.08 -20.68 0.91
C ILE A 283 -50.18 -21.92 1.01
N ILE A 284 -50.67 -23.08 0.58
CA ILE A 284 -49.86 -24.31 0.57
C ILE A 284 -48.74 -24.24 -0.48
N ASP A 285 -49.00 -23.68 -1.65
CA ASP A 285 -47.98 -23.45 -2.68
C ASP A 285 -46.88 -22.52 -2.18
N TYR A 286 -47.26 -21.41 -1.52
CA TYR A 286 -46.29 -20.53 -0.84
C TYR A 286 -45.48 -21.29 0.22
N HIS A 287 -46.15 -22.04 1.10
CA HIS A 287 -45.50 -22.85 2.12
C HIS A 287 -44.47 -23.82 1.53
N ASN A 288 -44.88 -24.61 0.53
CA ASN A 288 -44.03 -25.62 -0.10
C ASN A 288 -42.87 -24.98 -0.86
N LYS A 289 -43.07 -23.82 -1.49
CA LYS A 289 -41.99 -23.04 -2.07
C LYS A 289 -40.98 -22.59 -1.02
N GLN A 290 -41.44 -21.97 0.08
CA GLN A 290 -40.55 -21.55 1.17
C GLN A 290 -39.83 -22.74 1.83
N GLN A 291 -40.48 -23.91 1.88
CA GLN A 291 -39.88 -25.16 2.35
C GLN A 291 -38.73 -25.62 1.43
N SER A 292 -38.92 -25.52 0.11
CA SER A 292 -37.91 -25.91 -0.88
C SER A 292 -36.67 -25.00 -0.80
N GLU A 293 -36.89 -23.71 -0.52
CA GLU A 293 -35.86 -22.68 -0.38
C GLU A 293 -35.33 -22.54 1.07
N TYR A 294 -35.86 -23.32 2.03
CA TYR A 294 -35.62 -23.15 3.46
C TYR A 294 -34.14 -23.15 3.85
N LYS A 295 -33.33 -23.98 3.17
CA LYS A 295 -31.88 -24.02 3.39
C LYS A 295 -31.21 -22.69 3.01
N SER A 296 -31.62 -22.10 1.89
CA SER A 296 -31.12 -20.79 1.42
C SER A 296 -31.49 -19.69 2.41
N ILE A 297 -32.73 -19.71 2.91
CA ILE A 297 -33.21 -18.75 3.93
C ILE A 297 -32.35 -18.83 5.20
N ILE A 298 -32.00 -20.04 5.65
CA ILE A 298 -31.10 -20.21 6.81
C ILE A 298 -29.71 -19.63 6.50
N GLU A 299 -29.15 -19.91 5.32
CA GLU A 299 -27.83 -19.40 4.93
C GLU A 299 -27.79 -17.86 4.89
N GLU A 300 -28.84 -17.23 4.36
CA GLU A 300 -28.99 -15.77 4.39
C GLU A 300 -29.13 -15.22 5.82
N ASN A 301 -29.93 -15.88 6.66
CA ASN A 301 -30.09 -15.48 8.05
C ASN A 301 -28.81 -15.61 8.87
N ILE A 302 -27.99 -16.63 8.60
CA ILE A 302 -26.66 -16.78 9.20
C ILE A 302 -25.80 -15.55 8.89
N ILE A 303 -25.79 -15.09 7.63
CA ILE A 303 -25.04 -13.89 7.21
C ILE A 303 -25.56 -12.64 7.95
N LYS A 304 -26.88 -12.49 8.05
CA LYS A 304 -27.51 -11.38 8.80
C LYS A 304 -27.10 -11.38 10.28
N ILE A 305 -27.08 -12.55 10.93
CA ILE A 305 -26.67 -12.69 12.33
C ILE A 305 -25.20 -12.33 12.53
N ILE A 306 -24.32 -12.79 11.62
CA ILE A 306 -22.90 -12.41 11.63
C ILE A 306 -22.77 -10.88 11.55
N ASN A 307 -23.46 -10.25 10.61
CA ASN A 307 -23.42 -8.81 10.42
C ASN A 307 -23.94 -8.05 11.64
N HIS A 308 -25.02 -8.52 12.29
CA HIS A 308 -25.55 -7.91 13.50
C HIS A 308 -24.49 -7.82 14.62
N PHE A 309 -23.79 -8.92 14.92
CA PHE A 309 -22.75 -8.92 15.97
C PHE A 309 -21.50 -8.09 15.60
N ILE A 310 -21.16 -8.00 14.31
CA ILE A 310 -20.11 -7.10 13.84
C ILE A 310 -20.56 -5.64 14.02
N ALA A 311 -21.80 -5.32 13.66
CA ALA A 311 -22.36 -3.97 13.79
C ALA A 311 -22.42 -3.50 15.25
N GLU A 312 -22.77 -4.36 16.21
CA GLU A 312 -22.76 -4.04 17.66
C GLU A 312 -21.40 -3.51 18.16
N LYS A 313 -20.30 -3.89 17.51
CA LYS A 313 -18.93 -3.51 17.90
C LYS A 313 -18.26 -2.56 16.90
N LYS A 314 -19.02 -2.05 15.93
CA LYS A 314 -18.54 -1.13 14.89
C LYS A 314 -17.85 0.09 15.47
N ASP A 315 -18.50 0.82 16.38
CA ASP A 315 -17.94 2.07 16.93
C ASP A 315 -16.66 1.83 17.73
N SER A 316 -16.61 0.72 18.48
CA SER A 316 -15.38 0.31 19.20
C SER A 316 -14.23 0.01 18.24
N PHE A 317 -14.50 -0.67 17.12
CA PHE A 317 -13.51 -0.94 16.08
C PHE A 317 -13.05 0.35 15.39
N LEU A 318 -13.97 1.26 15.05
CA LEU A 318 -13.64 2.54 14.43
C LEU A 318 -12.76 3.41 15.34
N GLY A 319 -13.06 3.47 16.64
CA GLY A 319 -12.21 4.17 17.61
C GLY A 319 -10.80 3.57 17.74
N LEU A 320 -10.64 2.25 17.57
CA LEU A 320 -9.32 1.61 17.53
C LEU A 320 -8.58 1.93 16.20
N GLN A 321 -9.30 1.98 15.08
CA GLN A 321 -8.73 2.38 13.79
C GLN A 321 -8.25 3.84 13.79
N GLU A 322 -8.98 4.75 14.42
CA GLU A 322 -8.53 6.14 14.58
C GLU A 322 -7.26 6.26 15.43
N LYS A 323 -7.12 5.44 16.48
CA LYS A 323 -5.88 5.35 17.25
C LYS A 323 -4.71 4.88 16.39
N ASN A 324 -4.90 3.84 15.58
CA ASN A 324 -3.86 3.38 14.65
C ASN A 324 -3.45 4.47 13.65
N LYS A 325 -4.41 5.18 13.04
CA LYS A 325 -4.12 6.33 12.16
C LYS A 325 -3.30 7.42 12.86
N THR A 326 -3.61 7.70 14.12
CA THR A 326 -2.89 8.68 14.93
C THR A 326 -1.45 8.22 15.18
N ILE A 327 -1.24 6.95 15.51
CA ILE A 327 0.09 6.36 15.70
C ILE A 327 0.89 6.41 14.40
N ASP A 328 0.28 6.05 13.26
CA ASP A 328 0.92 6.07 11.94
C ASP A 328 1.37 7.48 11.56
N TYR A 329 0.53 8.50 11.80
CA TYR A 329 0.89 9.90 11.62
C TYR A 329 2.13 10.28 12.45
N PHE A 330 2.18 9.90 13.74
CA PHE A 330 3.35 10.19 14.56
C PHE A 330 4.60 9.41 14.14
N SER A 331 4.46 8.15 13.73
CA SER A 331 5.56 7.34 13.20
C SER A 331 6.19 7.97 11.95
N GLU A 332 5.36 8.45 11.02
CA GLU A 332 5.83 9.15 9.83
C GLU A 332 6.62 10.43 10.19
N LYS A 333 6.09 11.25 11.12
CA LYS A 333 6.78 12.46 11.59
C LYS A 333 8.12 12.15 12.25
N ILE A 334 8.21 11.09 13.05
CA ILE A 334 9.46 10.64 13.67
C ILE A 334 10.48 10.22 12.59
N SER A 335 10.05 9.44 11.60
CA SER A 335 10.91 8.98 10.50
C SER A 335 11.52 10.15 9.72
N ILE A 336 10.70 11.13 9.31
CA ILE A 336 11.15 12.34 8.61
C ILE A 336 12.16 13.13 9.47
N CYS A 337 11.89 13.25 10.77
CA CYS A 337 12.81 13.96 11.68
C CYS A 337 14.15 13.24 11.81
N LYS A 338 14.15 11.90 11.88
CA LYS A 338 15.34 11.07 12.00
C LYS A 338 16.20 11.18 10.75
N GLU A 339 15.61 10.99 9.56
CA GLU A 339 16.32 11.11 8.28
C GLU A 339 16.98 12.49 8.12
N LYS A 340 16.27 13.57 8.50
CA LYS A 340 16.84 14.92 8.48
C LYS A 340 18.06 15.05 9.39
N ARG A 341 18.04 14.43 10.57
CA ARG A 341 19.18 14.48 11.51
C ARG A 341 20.34 13.62 11.06
N GLU A 342 20.08 12.45 10.49
CA GLU A 342 21.12 11.58 9.92
C GLU A 342 21.84 12.26 8.76
N LYS A 343 21.09 12.92 7.85
CA LYS A 343 21.69 13.73 6.78
C LYS A 343 22.60 14.83 7.34
N GLN A 344 22.16 15.52 8.39
CA GLN A 344 22.98 16.57 9.03
C GLN A 344 24.27 16.03 9.65
N ILE A 345 24.22 14.87 10.31
CA ILE A 345 25.40 14.21 10.85
C ILE A 345 26.38 13.85 9.73
N ASN A 346 25.88 13.20 8.67
CA ASN A 346 26.72 12.81 7.54
C ASN A 346 27.39 14.00 6.85
N CYS A 347 26.68 15.13 6.68
CA CYS A 347 27.29 16.36 6.14
C CYS A 347 28.45 16.84 7.01
N ILE A 348 28.24 16.94 8.34
CA ILE A 348 29.28 17.40 9.27
C ILE A 348 30.46 16.43 9.29
N GLU A 349 30.20 15.12 9.29
CA GLU A 349 31.28 14.12 9.24
C GLU A 349 32.11 14.19 7.96
N ASN A 350 31.48 14.47 6.82
CA ASN A 350 32.20 14.66 5.56
C ASN A 350 33.03 15.95 5.58
N GLU A 351 32.48 17.06 6.04
CA GLU A 351 33.23 18.33 6.22
C GLU A 351 34.46 18.13 7.11
N LEU A 352 34.33 17.40 8.22
CA LEU A 352 35.46 17.09 9.11
C LEU A 352 36.53 16.22 8.44
N LYS A 353 36.13 15.23 7.63
CA LYS A 353 37.06 14.38 6.88
C LYS A 353 37.83 15.15 5.82
N GLU A 354 37.17 16.05 5.09
CA GLU A 354 37.81 16.89 4.07
C GLU A 354 38.89 17.79 4.70
N VAL A 355 38.60 18.38 5.86
CA VAL A 355 39.58 19.19 6.60
C VAL A 355 40.76 18.31 7.05
N ASP A 356 40.51 17.11 7.59
CA ASP A 356 41.57 16.18 7.99
C ASP A 356 42.47 15.77 6.83
N GLU A 357 41.88 15.45 5.67
CA GLU A 357 42.61 15.09 4.46
C GLU A 357 43.45 16.27 3.94
N SER A 358 42.91 17.49 3.98
CA SER A 358 43.65 18.70 3.62
C SER A 358 44.89 18.90 4.49
N PHE A 359 44.80 18.70 5.81
CA PHE A 359 45.96 18.84 6.70
C PHE A 359 46.97 17.69 6.56
N LYS A 360 46.51 16.50 6.19
CA LYS A 360 47.39 15.38 5.84
C LYS A 360 48.21 15.68 4.59
N ASN A 361 47.56 16.13 3.51
CA ASN A 361 48.23 16.52 2.26
C ASN A 361 49.21 17.67 2.49
N LEU A 362 48.82 18.66 3.31
CA LEU A 362 49.68 19.76 3.71
C LEU A 362 50.96 19.26 4.42
N ASN A 363 50.83 18.35 5.38
CA ASN A 363 51.99 17.76 6.06
C ASN A 363 52.91 16.97 5.13
N GLU A 364 52.35 16.23 4.18
CA GLU A 364 53.11 15.50 3.15
C GLU A 364 53.90 16.47 2.24
N ASP A 365 53.27 17.57 1.84
CA ASP A 365 53.91 18.61 1.02
C ASP A 365 55.00 19.36 1.80
N LEU A 366 54.75 19.69 3.07
CA LEU A 366 55.73 20.34 3.93
C LEU A 366 56.99 19.50 4.07
N ASN A 367 56.83 18.21 4.37
CA ASN A 367 57.92 17.26 4.56
C ASN A 367 58.71 16.97 3.27
N SER A 368 58.01 16.85 2.13
CA SER A 368 58.66 16.51 0.85
C SER A 368 59.41 17.67 0.21
N TRP A 369 58.92 18.91 0.36
CA TRP A 369 59.50 20.07 -0.34
C TRP A 369 60.39 20.93 0.57
N PHE A 370 60.03 21.14 1.83
CA PHE A 370 60.61 22.21 2.66
C PHE A 370 61.22 21.72 3.97
N PHE A 371 60.39 21.31 4.92
CA PHE A 371 60.74 21.08 6.32
C PHE A 371 60.23 19.72 6.79
N SER A 372 61.14 18.84 7.20
CA SER A 372 60.78 17.57 7.86
C SER A 372 60.58 17.72 9.37
N ASP A 373 61.03 18.84 9.94
CA ASP A 373 60.98 19.16 11.36
C ASP A 373 59.75 20.01 11.74
N ILE A 374 58.83 20.33 10.82
CA ILE A 374 57.59 21.07 11.09
C ILE A 374 56.38 20.24 10.66
N LYS A 375 55.31 20.22 11.45
CA LYS A 375 54.05 19.56 11.10
C LYS A 375 52.82 20.20 11.76
N PHE A 376 51.65 19.91 11.21
CA PHE A 376 50.35 20.22 11.76
C PHE A 376 49.75 18.99 12.45
N VAL A 377 49.25 19.17 13.67
CA VAL A 377 48.62 18.09 14.44
C VAL A 377 47.24 18.52 14.89
N LYS A 378 46.27 17.64 14.68
CA LYS A 378 44.89 17.81 15.15
C LYS A 378 44.85 17.75 16.68
N ILE A 379 44.23 18.75 17.31
CA ILE A 379 44.00 18.81 18.76
C ILE A 379 42.52 18.69 19.13
N SER A 380 41.62 19.01 18.21
CA SER A 380 40.19 18.72 18.29
C SER A 380 39.60 18.68 16.87
N ASP A 381 38.32 18.34 16.73
CA ASP A 381 37.64 18.17 15.43
C ASP A 381 37.89 19.31 14.44
N THR A 382 37.97 20.56 14.94
CA THR A 382 38.15 21.76 14.12
C THR A 382 39.41 22.55 14.43
N HIS A 383 40.30 22.04 15.29
CA HIS A 383 41.49 22.77 15.71
C HIS A 383 42.76 21.97 15.45
N TYR A 384 43.74 22.67 14.86
CA TYR A 384 45.08 22.15 14.61
C TYR A 384 46.10 23.07 15.26
N LYS A 385 47.24 22.50 15.63
CA LYS A 385 48.42 23.24 16.07
C LYS A 385 49.62 22.90 15.20
N THR A 386 50.54 23.85 15.09
CA THR A 386 51.85 23.64 14.47
C THR A 386 52.84 23.14 15.53
N GLN A 387 53.64 22.14 15.18
CA GLN A 387 54.72 21.63 16.02
C GLN A 387 56.04 21.65 15.27
N ARG A 388 57.13 21.83 16.03
CA ARG A 388 58.52 21.72 15.54
C ARG A 388 59.26 20.61 16.28
N GLN A 389 60.18 19.95 15.60
CA GLN A 389 61.09 18.98 16.19
C GLN A 389 62.38 19.67 16.67
N ASP A 390 62.78 19.42 17.92
CA ASP A 390 64.07 19.88 18.46
C ASP A 390 65.25 19.00 18.03
N SER A 391 66.47 19.39 18.41
CA SER A 391 67.70 18.64 18.11
C SER A 391 67.76 17.25 18.76
N ASN A 392 66.89 16.96 19.72
CA ASN A 392 66.78 15.66 20.40
C ASN A 392 65.68 14.79 19.77
N GLY A 393 65.00 15.28 18.75
CA GLY A 393 63.91 14.60 18.07
C GLY A 393 62.53 14.77 18.72
N CYS A 394 62.40 15.60 19.76
CA CYS A 394 61.14 15.84 20.48
C CYS A 394 60.30 16.93 19.80
N TRP A 395 58.99 16.70 19.68
CA TRP A 395 58.05 17.65 19.08
C TRP A 395 57.46 18.60 20.13
N PHE A 396 57.57 19.91 19.91
CA PHE A 396 57.03 20.96 20.76
C PHE A 396 56.16 21.95 19.97
N ASP A 397 55.30 22.71 20.65
CA ASP A 397 54.44 23.72 20.02
C ASP A 397 55.27 24.96 19.62
N CYS A 398 55.24 25.35 18.36
CA CYS A 398 56.13 26.37 17.80
C CYS A 398 55.43 27.69 17.47
N LYS A 399 54.30 28.01 18.11
CA LYS A 399 53.48 29.21 17.81
C LYS A 399 54.27 30.54 17.79
N SER A 400 55.37 30.64 18.54
CA SER A 400 56.20 31.85 18.66
C SER A 400 57.63 31.72 18.10
N GLU A 401 57.98 30.58 17.48
CA GLU A 401 59.37 30.25 17.12
C GLU A 401 59.61 30.04 15.62
N LEU A 402 58.59 30.25 14.79
CA LEU A 402 58.74 30.24 13.34
C LEU A 402 59.38 31.54 12.85
N SER A 403 60.43 31.42 12.03
CA SER A 403 61.02 32.53 11.28
C SER A 403 60.03 33.11 10.26
N GLU A 404 60.26 34.35 9.82
CA GLU A 404 59.41 34.99 8.79
C GLU A 404 59.42 34.21 7.46
N GLY A 405 60.55 33.59 7.11
CA GLY A 405 60.64 32.71 5.94
C GLY A 405 59.81 31.42 6.08
N GLU A 406 59.88 30.77 7.26
CA GLU A 406 59.06 29.58 7.55
C GLU A 406 57.56 29.90 7.52
N LYS A 407 57.15 31.04 8.11
CA LYS A 407 55.76 31.52 8.04
C LYS A 407 55.31 31.71 6.59
N THR A 408 56.14 32.34 5.76
CA THR A 408 55.85 32.59 4.34
C THR A 408 55.63 31.28 3.58
N ILE A 409 56.53 30.30 3.76
CA ILE A 409 56.41 28.97 3.14
C ILE A 409 55.15 28.25 3.61
N ILE A 410 54.91 28.21 4.93
CA ILE A 410 53.75 27.54 5.51
C ILE A 410 52.45 28.15 5.01
N SER A 411 52.35 29.48 4.99
CA SER A 411 51.17 30.18 4.47
C SER A 411 50.92 29.89 3.00
N LEU A 412 51.98 29.83 2.17
CA LEU A 412 51.85 29.50 0.76
C LEU A 412 51.40 28.06 0.55
N ILE A 413 52.01 27.08 1.23
CA ILE A 413 51.63 25.66 1.12
C ILE A 413 50.20 25.46 1.59
N TYR A 414 49.83 26.08 2.72
CA TYR A 414 48.46 26.07 3.24
C TYR A 414 47.50 26.62 2.19
N PHE A 415 47.75 27.82 1.66
CA PHE A 415 46.93 28.43 0.63
C PHE A 415 46.78 27.54 -0.61
N ILE A 416 47.87 26.95 -1.10
CA ILE A 416 47.85 26.06 -2.28
C ILE A 416 47.09 24.77 -1.97
N ASN A 417 47.31 24.12 -0.84
CA ASN A 417 46.59 22.90 -0.47
C ASN A 417 45.09 23.16 -0.27
N SER A 418 44.74 24.25 0.41
CA SER A 418 43.33 24.67 0.56
C SER A 418 42.69 24.98 -0.79
N TYR A 419 43.41 25.64 -1.70
CA TYR A 419 42.94 25.86 -3.07
C TYR A 419 42.75 24.54 -3.83
N LEU A 420 43.70 23.61 -3.76
CA LEU A 420 43.60 22.33 -4.47
C LEU A 420 42.44 21.48 -3.96
N ALA A 421 42.23 21.42 -2.64
CA ALA A 421 41.11 20.72 -2.02
C ALA A 421 39.76 21.28 -2.49
N THR A 422 39.63 22.61 -2.55
CA THR A 422 38.38 23.27 -2.98
C THR A 422 38.20 23.34 -4.49
N SER A 423 39.28 23.27 -5.28
CA SER A 423 39.25 23.49 -6.73
C SER A 423 38.49 22.42 -7.52
N GLN A 424 38.31 21.22 -6.97
CA GLN A 424 37.63 20.12 -7.66
C GLN A 424 36.11 20.31 -7.68
N ASP A 425 35.56 21.03 -6.70
CA ASP A 425 34.12 21.23 -6.53
C ASP A 425 33.61 22.53 -7.15
N LEU A 426 34.51 23.36 -7.69
CA LEU A 426 34.14 24.62 -8.35
C LEU A 426 33.66 24.35 -9.78
N GLU A 427 32.39 24.68 -10.04
CA GLU A 427 31.83 24.67 -11.41
C GLU A 427 32.46 25.74 -12.30
N GLU A 428 32.88 26.86 -11.72
CA GLU A 428 33.48 28.00 -12.42
C GLU A 428 35.01 27.89 -12.55
N TYR A 429 35.60 28.68 -13.45
CA TYR A 429 37.05 28.78 -13.65
C TYR A 429 37.66 29.81 -12.69
N PRO A 430 38.36 29.42 -11.60
CA PRO A 430 38.83 30.38 -10.60
C PRO A 430 40.02 31.22 -11.10
N ILE A 431 40.11 32.46 -10.63
CA ILE A 431 41.28 33.33 -10.83
C ILE A 431 42.19 33.20 -9.60
N LEU A 432 43.40 32.68 -9.80
CA LEU A 432 44.40 32.50 -8.76
C LEU A 432 45.46 33.60 -8.87
N ILE A 433 45.63 34.38 -7.80
CA ILE A 433 46.65 35.44 -7.74
C ILE A 433 47.64 35.10 -6.63
N ILE A 434 48.92 34.95 -7.00
CA ILE A 434 50.03 34.72 -6.08
C ILE A 434 50.91 35.96 -6.13
N ASP A 435 50.84 36.77 -5.07
CA ASP A 435 51.61 38.01 -4.95
C ASP A 435 52.91 37.77 -4.19
N ASP A 436 54.03 37.97 -4.89
CA ASP A 436 55.41 37.86 -4.44
C ASP A 436 55.71 36.67 -3.51
N PRO A 437 55.67 35.42 -4.02
CA PRO A 437 55.67 34.19 -3.20
C PRO A 437 56.98 33.89 -2.44
N ILE A 438 57.92 34.82 -2.41
CA ILE A 438 59.34 34.58 -2.10
C ILE A 438 59.98 35.64 -1.20
N THR A 439 59.17 36.52 -0.63
CA THR A 439 59.64 37.53 0.33
C THR A 439 60.33 36.88 1.52
N SER A 440 61.49 37.41 1.91
CA SER A 440 62.25 36.96 3.10
C SER A 440 62.76 35.51 3.06
N LEU A 441 62.96 34.95 1.86
CA LEU A 441 63.51 33.60 1.67
C LEU A 441 64.98 33.60 1.23
N ASP A 442 65.70 32.55 1.60
CA ASP A 442 67.03 32.26 1.04
C ASP A 442 66.93 31.69 -0.38
N ASN A 443 68.02 31.72 -1.14
CA ASN A 443 68.03 31.27 -2.53
C ASN A 443 67.56 29.81 -2.69
N THR A 444 67.87 28.95 -1.71
CA THR A 444 67.44 27.54 -1.69
C THR A 444 65.92 27.41 -1.59
N ASN A 445 65.28 28.12 -0.65
CA ASN A 445 63.84 28.06 -0.50
C ASN A 445 63.10 28.80 -1.61
N LYS A 446 63.66 29.88 -2.17
CA LYS A 446 63.12 30.53 -3.37
C LYS A 446 62.97 29.54 -4.52
N ASP A 447 64.00 28.75 -4.78
CA ASP A 447 63.98 27.73 -5.84
C ASP A 447 62.96 26.62 -5.57
N LYS A 448 62.87 26.16 -4.31
CA LYS A 448 61.89 25.15 -3.89
C LYS A 448 60.45 25.64 -4.05
N ILE A 449 60.14 26.88 -3.65
CA ILE A 449 58.81 27.48 -3.82
C ILE A 449 58.42 27.55 -5.29
N ILE A 450 59.32 28.02 -6.16
CA ILE A 450 59.03 28.12 -7.60
C ILE A 450 58.69 26.74 -8.15
N ASN A 451 59.49 25.73 -7.82
CA ASN A 451 59.25 24.37 -8.27
C ASN A 451 57.95 23.80 -7.72
N TYR A 452 57.62 24.07 -6.44
CA TYR A 452 56.37 23.66 -5.81
C TYR A 452 55.15 24.29 -6.51
N ILE A 453 55.15 25.60 -6.75
CA ILE A 453 54.08 26.30 -7.49
C ILE A 453 53.94 25.72 -8.91
N LEU A 454 55.06 25.55 -9.62
CA LEU A 454 55.05 24.99 -10.97
C LEU A 454 54.50 23.56 -10.99
N ASP A 455 54.88 22.72 -10.04
CA ASP A 455 54.44 21.32 -9.97
C ASP A 455 52.97 21.19 -9.58
N LYS A 456 52.58 21.80 -8.45
CA LYS A 456 51.24 21.67 -7.89
C LYS A 456 50.18 22.41 -8.69
N ILE A 457 50.50 23.58 -9.22
CA ILE A 457 49.52 24.45 -9.89
C ILE A 457 49.66 24.39 -11.42
N VAL A 458 50.86 24.59 -11.95
CA VAL A 458 51.02 24.84 -13.40
C VAL A 458 51.08 23.57 -14.24
N LYS A 459 51.77 22.53 -13.75
CA LYS A 459 51.90 21.23 -14.44
C LYS A 459 50.69 20.32 -14.22
N ASN A 460 49.90 20.59 -13.20
CA ASN A 460 48.73 19.80 -12.87
C ASN A 460 47.58 20.08 -13.86
N LYS A 461 47.33 19.12 -14.76
CA LYS A 461 46.33 19.23 -15.82
C LYS A 461 44.88 19.32 -15.33
N ASN A 462 44.63 18.97 -14.06
CA ASN A 462 43.30 19.04 -13.47
C ASN A 462 42.93 20.47 -13.04
N ILE A 463 43.90 21.37 -12.99
CA ILE A 463 43.69 22.75 -12.57
C ILE A 463 43.27 23.59 -13.75
N ARG A 464 42.12 24.25 -13.58
CA ARG A 464 41.49 25.05 -14.64
C ARG A 464 41.61 26.56 -14.40
N SER A 465 42.38 27.00 -13.40
CA SER A 465 42.46 28.42 -13.04
C SER A 465 43.18 29.28 -14.06
N GLN A 466 42.80 30.56 -14.11
CA GLN A 466 43.64 31.61 -14.65
C GLN A 466 44.62 32.08 -13.56
N ILE A 467 45.91 31.90 -13.77
CA ILE A 467 46.94 32.13 -12.76
C ILE A 467 47.69 33.43 -13.04
N PHE A 468 47.80 34.30 -12.04
CA PHE A 468 48.64 35.48 -12.02
C PHE A 468 49.73 35.30 -10.96
N ILE A 469 50.99 35.31 -11.38
CA ILE A 469 52.14 35.31 -10.48
C ILE A 469 52.77 36.69 -10.59
N LEU A 470 52.76 37.43 -9.48
CA LEU A 470 53.36 38.74 -9.36
C LEU A 470 54.66 38.59 -8.57
N SER A 471 55.73 39.25 -9.00
CA SER A 471 56.95 39.37 -8.20
C SER A 471 57.73 40.57 -8.68
N HIS A 472 58.45 41.20 -7.74
CA HIS A 472 59.40 42.24 -8.06
C HIS A 472 60.78 41.66 -8.46
N GLU A 473 61.03 40.36 -8.23
CA GLU A 473 62.28 39.69 -8.57
C GLU A 473 62.26 39.11 -10.00
N LYS A 474 62.97 39.75 -10.94
CA LYS A 474 63.01 39.29 -12.34
C LYS A 474 63.60 37.90 -12.52
N TYR A 475 64.56 37.51 -11.67
CA TYR A 475 65.16 36.17 -11.70
C TYR A 475 64.10 35.06 -11.60
N ILE A 476 63.11 35.25 -10.75
CA ILE A 476 62.07 34.27 -10.48
C ILE A 476 61.12 34.16 -11.66
N LEU A 477 60.64 35.30 -12.14
CA LEU A 477 59.79 35.35 -13.31
C LEU A 477 60.51 34.75 -14.53
N HIS A 478 61.83 35.00 -14.68
CA HIS A 478 62.65 34.37 -15.71
C HIS A 478 62.72 32.85 -15.56
N LYS A 479 62.94 32.34 -14.34
CA LYS A 479 62.97 30.89 -14.07
C LYS A 479 61.63 30.23 -14.40
N ILE A 480 60.52 30.85 -13.98
CA ILE A 480 59.17 30.41 -14.34
C ILE A 480 58.99 30.42 -15.86
N ASP A 481 59.30 31.53 -16.53
CA ASP A 481 59.18 31.67 -17.98
C ASP A 481 59.96 30.60 -18.75
N LYS A 482 61.19 30.33 -18.31
CA LYS A 482 62.06 29.27 -18.83
C LYS A 482 61.48 27.87 -18.64
N GLU A 483 61.00 27.54 -17.45
CA GLU A 483 60.34 26.25 -17.18
C GLU A 483 59.06 26.08 -17.99
N LEU A 484 58.27 27.14 -18.15
CA LEU A 484 57.08 27.16 -19.01
C LEU A 484 57.44 26.93 -20.48
N ASN A 485 58.52 27.55 -20.96
CA ASN A 485 59.04 27.30 -22.31
C ASN A 485 59.48 25.84 -22.49
N ARG A 486 60.17 25.27 -21.48
CA ARG A 486 60.65 23.87 -21.50
C ARG A 486 59.50 22.86 -21.66
N ILE A 487 58.36 23.12 -21.04
CA ILE A 487 57.16 22.27 -21.17
C ILE A 487 56.25 22.69 -22.35
N ASN A 488 56.70 23.57 -23.24
CA ASN A 488 55.94 24.11 -24.38
C ASN A 488 54.59 24.74 -23.98
N PHE A 489 54.54 25.42 -22.83
CA PHE A 489 53.32 26.07 -22.36
C PHE A 489 53.01 27.33 -23.17
N SER A 490 52.04 27.24 -24.08
CA SER A 490 51.73 28.27 -25.08
C SER A 490 50.77 29.37 -24.60
N LYS A 491 50.07 29.18 -23.47
CA LYS A 491 49.02 30.08 -22.98
C LYS A 491 49.50 31.03 -21.88
N LYS A 492 50.65 31.68 -22.06
CA LYS A 492 51.22 32.64 -21.09
C LYS A 492 51.28 34.05 -21.64
N LYS A 493 51.22 35.04 -20.74
CA LYS A 493 51.47 36.46 -21.02
C LYS A 493 52.37 37.03 -19.93
N ILE A 494 53.37 37.82 -20.33
CA ILE A 494 54.29 38.49 -19.41
C ILE A 494 53.98 39.98 -19.45
N LEU A 495 53.65 40.54 -18.29
CA LEU A 495 53.27 41.94 -18.15
C LEU A 495 54.28 42.63 -17.22
N ASN A 496 54.85 43.74 -17.68
CA ASN A 496 55.71 44.59 -16.87
C ASN A 496 54.94 45.84 -16.45
N VAL A 497 54.80 46.04 -15.14
CA VAL A 497 54.16 47.22 -14.57
C VAL A 497 55.25 48.19 -14.14
N SER A 498 55.26 49.40 -14.72
CA SER A 498 56.27 50.41 -14.42
C SER A 498 55.64 51.76 -14.11
N LYS A 499 56.30 52.51 -13.23
CA LYS A 499 55.91 53.87 -12.86
C LYS A 499 56.78 54.89 -13.61
N HIS A 500 56.15 55.77 -14.35
CA HIS A 500 56.75 56.97 -14.92
C HIS A 500 56.42 58.18 -14.04
N LYS A 501 57.06 59.34 -14.27
CA LYS A 501 56.95 60.54 -13.40
C LYS A 501 55.52 60.91 -12.98
N PHE A 502 54.52 60.71 -13.85
CA PHE A 502 53.12 61.06 -13.58
C PHE A 502 52.10 59.99 -13.98
N THR A 503 52.53 58.82 -14.50
CA THR A 503 51.64 57.77 -14.99
C THR A 503 52.20 56.39 -14.70
N SER A 504 51.32 55.39 -14.57
CA SER A 504 51.70 53.98 -14.56
C SER A 504 51.44 53.38 -15.94
N LYS A 505 52.33 52.49 -16.39
CA LYS A 505 52.22 51.82 -17.69
C LYS A 505 52.37 50.31 -17.51
N ILE A 506 51.54 49.56 -18.25
CA ILE A 506 51.63 48.10 -18.35
C ILE A 506 52.08 47.76 -19.77
N ASP A 507 53.25 47.15 -19.89
CA ASP A 507 53.81 46.71 -21.15
C ASP A 507 53.76 45.18 -21.25
N THR A 508 53.43 44.65 -22.43
CA THR A 508 53.51 43.21 -22.70
C THR A 508 54.91 42.87 -23.20
N LEU A 509 55.56 41.89 -22.56
CA LEU A 509 56.90 41.43 -22.92
C LEU A 509 56.84 40.06 -23.62
N ASN A 510 57.71 39.85 -24.62
CA ASN A 510 57.84 38.56 -25.29
C ASN A 510 58.67 37.56 -24.49
N LYS A 511 59.68 38.04 -23.76
CA LYS A 511 60.58 37.25 -22.91
C LYS A 511 61.10 38.11 -21.77
N ILE A 512 61.48 37.48 -20.67
CA ILE A 512 62.20 38.15 -19.58
C ILE A 512 63.70 38.06 -19.89
N SER A 513 64.40 39.19 -19.77
CA SER A 513 65.86 39.24 -19.93
C SER A 513 66.51 39.62 -18.60
N LEU A 514 67.57 38.89 -18.25
CA LEU A 514 68.43 39.16 -17.10
C LEU A 514 69.65 40.02 -17.48
N ASP A 515 69.79 40.44 -18.75
CA ASP A 515 71.00 41.09 -19.28
C ASP A 515 71.41 42.33 -18.47
N ASN A 516 70.43 43.16 -18.08
CA ASN A 516 70.69 44.37 -17.31
C ASN A 516 71.18 44.06 -15.89
N GLU A 517 70.58 43.07 -15.21
CA GLU A 517 70.99 42.68 -13.86
C GLU A 517 72.37 42.03 -13.85
N VAL A 518 72.66 41.20 -14.86
CA VAL A 518 73.98 40.59 -15.07
C VAL A 518 75.03 41.67 -15.28
N ARG A 519 74.75 42.69 -16.11
CA ARG A 519 75.65 43.83 -16.32
C ARG A 519 75.85 44.68 -15.08
N GLU A 520 74.80 44.89 -14.28
CA GLU A 520 74.90 45.62 -13.01
C GLU A 520 75.81 44.91 -12.01
N ILE A 521 75.62 43.59 -11.82
CA ILE A 521 76.49 42.78 -10.94
C ILE A 521 77.92 42.79 -11.46
N TYR A 522 78.14 42.62 -12.76
CA TYR A 522 79.45 42.74 -13.38
C TYR A 522 80.10 44.10 -13.12
N ASN A 523 79.38 45.20 -13.32
CA ASN A 523 79.89 46.55 -13.10
C ASN A 523 80.26 46.78 -11.62
N LYS A 524 79.48 46.25 -10.68
CA LYS A 524 79.81 46.28 -9.24
C LYS A 524 81.08 45.48 -8.95
N LEU A 525 81.19 44.25 -9.46
CA LEU A 525 82.39 43.41 -9.32
C LEU A 525 83.63 44.09 -9.92
N LYS A 526 83.49 44.70 -11.11
CA LYS A 526 84.59 45.39 -11.79
C LYS A 526 85.09 46.60 -11.02
N LYS A 527 84.17 47.42 -10.49
CA LYS A 527 84.53 48.54 -9.60
C LYS A 527 85.28 48.07 -8.35
N TYR A 528 84.91 46.92 -7.78
CA TYR A 528 85.63 46.32 -6.65
C TYR A 528 87.04 45.87 -7.04
N VAL A 529 87.16 45.16 -8.17
CA VAL A 529 88.47 44.71 -8.66
C VAL A 529 89.40 45.88 -9.00
N ASP A 530 88.86 46.94 -9.61
CA ASP A 530 89.61 48.14 -9.97
C ASP A 530 90.01 48.98 -8.73
N ASN A 531 89.25 48.87 -7.63
CA ASN A 531 89.48 49.63 -6.40
C ASN A 531 89.10 48.85 -5.12
N PRO A 532 89.95 47.93 -4.64
CA PRO A 532 89.61 47.03 -3.53
C PRO A 532 89.44 47.72 -2.17
N LYS A 533 89.96 48.95 -2.02
CA LYS A 533 89.91 49.74 -0.77
C LYS A 533 88.65 50.60 -0.63
N LEU A 534 87.86 50.74 -1.69
CA LEU A 534 86.55 51.36 -1.61
C LEU A 534 85.62 50.35 -0.92
N ASN A 535 85.08 50.73 0.23
CA ASN A 535 84.23 49.93 1.10
C ASN A 535 82.94 49.53 0.36
N ILE A 536 83.03 48.49 -0.48
CA ILE A 536 81.93 47.99 -1.28
C ILE A 536 81.24 46.95 -0.43
N GLU A 537 80.03 47.32 0.02
CA GLU A 537 78.88 46.52 0.46
C GLU A 537 79.20 45.10 0.98
N SER A 538 78.67 44.75 2.17
CA SER A 538 78.75 43.41 2.82
C SER A 538 78.50 42.20 1.91
N ASP A 539 77.91 42.42 0.73
CA ASP A 539 77.40 41.43 -0.19
C ASP A 539 78.37 41.12 -1.36
N ILE A 540 79.56 41.73 -1.40
CA ILE A 540 80.57 41.45 -2.45
C ILE A 540 80.91 39.97 -2.53
N MET A 541 80.83 39.26 -1.41
CA MET A 541 81.07 37.82 -1.32
C MET A 541 80.01 36.98 -2.05
N GLU A 542 78.84 37.54 -2.32
CA GLU A 542 77.78 36.82 -3.03
C GLU A 542 77.79 37.09 -4.53
N PHE A 543 78.33 38.23 -4.96
CA PHE A 543 78.26 38.68 -6.35
C PHE A 543 78.94 37.73 -7.35
N PRO A 544 80.10 37.11 -7.09
CA PRO A 544 80.70 36.16 -8.03
C PRO A 544 79.78 34.96 -8.30
N ARG A 545 79.24 34.37 -7.24
CA ARG A 545 78.28 33.26 -7.33
C ARG A 545 77.00 33.70 -8.04
N ARG A 546 76.40 34.82 -7.63
CA ARG A 546 75.16 35.37 -8.22
C ARG A 546 75.32 35.71 -9.69
N LEU A 547 76.48 36.24 -10.10
CA LEU A 547 76.77 36.54 -11.50
C LEU A 547 76.76 35.24 -12.32
N LEU A 548 77.48 34.21 -11.87
CA LEU A 548 77.52 32.92 -12.53
C LEU A 548 76.16 32.23 -12.56
N GLU A 549 75.40 32.23 -11.47
CA GLU A 549 74.03 31.65 -11.42
C GLU A 549 73.11 32.28 -12.46
N LYS A 550 73.17 33.62 -12.63
CA LYS A 550 72.38 34.31 -13.65
C LYS A 550 72.87 34.00 -15.07
N ILE A 551 74.18 33.93 -15.29
CA ILE A 551 74.75 33.51 -16.58
C ILE A 551 74.34 32.08 -16.92
N PHE A 552 74.44 31.15 -15.98
CA PHE A 552 74.04 29.76 -16.15
C PHE A 552 72.54 29.64 -16.43
N SER A 553 71.72 30.48 -15.78
CA SER A 553 70.29 30.56 -16.07
C SER A 553 70.00 30.94 -17.51
N ILE A 554 70.84 31.78 -18.13
CA ILE A 554 70.74 32.19 -19.54
C ILE A 554 71.26 31.09 -20.48
N VAL A 555 72.35 30.40 -20.13
CA VAL A 555 73.08 29.52 -21.06
C VAL A 555 72.63 28.07 -21.05
N PHE A 556 72.28 27.51 -19.89
CA PHE A 556 71.90 26.11 -19.76
C PHE A 556 70.40 25.94 -19.67
N GLU A 557 69.83 24.90 -20.26
CA GLU A 557 68.41 24.57 -20.10
C GLU A 557 68.11 24.05 -18.68
N ASP A 558 68.98 23.20 -18.13
CA ASP A 558 68.93 22.72 -16.74
C ASP A 558 70.12 23.29 -15.97
N ASN A 559 69.83 24.11 -14.96
CA ASN A 559 70.81 24.77 -14.11
C ASN A 559 70.68 24.41 -12.62
N ASN A 560 70.05 23.28 -12.29
CA ASN A 560 69.82 22.88 -10.89
C ASN A 560 71.12 22.48 -10.16
N ASP A 561 72.13 21.99 -10.89
CA ASP A 561 73.44 21.64 -10.34
C ASP A 561 74.47 22.69 -10.77
N PHE A 562 74.79 23.60 -9.85
CA PHE A 562 75.77 24.66 -10.09
C PHE A 562 77.16 24.11 -10.43
N THR A 563 77.61 23.03 -9.77
CA THR A 563 78.93 22.43 -10.01
C THR A 563 79.02 21.89 -11.43
N LYS A 564 78.00 21.14 -11.85
CA LYS A 564 77.89 20.62 -13.21
C LYS A 564 77.80 21.73 -14.25
N CYS A 565 77.04 22.79 -13.97
CA CYS A 565 76.95 23.96 -14.85
C CYS A 565 78.28 24.68 -14.96
N TYR A 566 78.96 24.89 -13.85
CA TYR A 566 80.26 25.55 -13.79
C TYR A 566 81.30 24.80 -14.63
N ASP A 567 81.45 23.49 -14.42
CA ASP A 567 82.42 22.68 -15.17
C ASP A 567 82.10 22.66 -16.67
N LYS A 568 80.84 22.44 -17.04
CA LYS A 568 80.41 22.51 -18.45
C LYS A 568 80.60 23.88 -19.07
N PHE A 569 80.45 24.95 -18.29
CA PHE A 569 80.60 26.32 -18.78
C PHE A 569 82.06 26.62 -19.11
N LEU A 570 82.97 26.28 -18.19
CA LEU A 570 84.40 26.44 -18.41
C LEU A 570 84.88 25.64 -19.63
N GLU A 571 84.40 24.40 -19.79
CA GLU A 571 84.68 23.57 -20.96
C GLU A 571 84.14 24.22 -22.25
N ARG A 572 82.87 24.64 -22.26
CA ARG A 572 82.20 25.24 -23.43
C ARG A 572 82.91 26.49 -23.95
N TYR A 573 83.45 27.32 -23.06
CA TYR A 573 84.13 28.58 -23.41
C TYR A 573 85.67 28.50 -23.34
N LYS A 574 86.24 27.27 -23.24
CA LYS A 574 87.68 27.01 -23.18
C LYS A 574 88.39 27.91 -22.15
N ILE A 575 87.92 27.87 -20.91
CA ILE A 575 88.47 28.64 -19.79
C ILE A 575 89.21 27.69 -18.87
N ASP A 576 90.50 27.96 -18.63
CA ASP A 576 91.29 27.16 -17.69
C ASP A 576 90.68 27.25 -16.28
N LYS A 577 90.41 26.09 -15.69
CA LYS A 577 89.81 25.97 -14.36
C LYS A 577 90.86 26.31 -13.30
N LEU A 578 90.89 27.58 -12.87
CA LEU A 578 91.77 28.05 -11.79
C LEU A 578 91.20 27.77 -10.39
N TYR A 579 89.86 27.72 -10.27
CA TYR A 579 89.14 27.48 -9.02
C TYR A 579 88.07 26.40 -9.20
N THR A 580 87.79 25.62 -8.16
CA THR A 580 86.66 24.67 -8.15
C THR A 580 85.33 25.40 -8.00
N SER A 581 84.22 24.72 -8.32
CA SER A 581 82.88 25.29 -8.08
C SER A 581 82.64 25.58 -6.59
N ALA A 582 83.18 24.73 -5.70
CA ALA A 582 83.10 24.92 -4.25
C ALA A 582 83.83 26.20 -3.80
N ASP A 583 84.99 26.48 -4.39
CA ASP A 583 85.76 27.71 -4.11
C ASP A 583 85.02 28.99 -4.47
N ILE A 584 84.17 28.94 -5.51
CA ILE A 584 83.36 30.08 -5.94
C ILE A 584 82.03 30.16 -5.18
N GLN A 585 81.43 29.01 -4.85
CA GLN A 585 80.21 28.95 -4.04
C GLN A 585 80.45 29.36 -2.59
N LYS A 586 81.63 29.02 -2.07
CA LYS A 586 82.14 29.35 -0.76
C LYS A 586 83.46 30.07 -1.02
N LEU A 587 83.40 31.38 -1.27
CA LEU A 587 84.57 32.24 -1.45
C LEU A 587 85.59 32.13 -0.30
N ASN A 588 85.19 31.54 0.83
CA ASN A 588 85.97 31.26 2.02
C ASN A 588 86.17 29.74 2.20
N HIS A 589 87.31 29.20 1.78
CA HIS A 589 87.78 27.88 2.22
C HIS A 589 88.70 28.11 3.43
N ASN A 590 88.31 27.55 4.58
CA ASN A 590 89.01 27.53 5.87
C ASN A 590 88.84 28.76 6.78
N LYS A 591 88.25 28.48 7.94
CA LYS A 591 88.27 29.33 9.13
C LYS A 591 89.73 29.58 9.57
N SER A 592 89.97 30.79 10.08
CA SER A 592 91.18 31.31 10.76
C SER A 592 92.34 31.84 9.91
N ASP A 593 92.08 32.75 8.98
CA ASP A 593 93.08 33.73 8.52
C ASP A 593 92.47 35.14 8.59
N GLU A 594 93.21 36.09 9.19
CA GLU A 594 92.73 37.44 9.51
C GLU A 594 92.75 38.42 8.31
N ASP A 595 93.15 37.98 7.10
CA ASP A 595 93.06 38.84 5.90
C ASP A 595 92.80 38.05 4.60
N LEU A 596 91.54 37.62 4.40
CA LEU A 596 91.04 36.91 3.20
C LEU A 596 90.90 37.81 1.95
N SER A 597 91.19 39.11 2.07
CA SER A 597 90.99 40.13 1.01
C SER A 597 91.70 39.81 -0.32
N PRO A 598 92.96 39.30 -0.34
CA PRO A 598 93.65 39.00 -1.60
C PRO A 598 93.05 37.81 -2.36
N GLU A 599 92.62 36.75 -1.66
CA GLU A 599 92.06 35.55 -2.28
C GLU A 599 90.68 35.83 -2.91
N VAL A 600 89.84 36.56 -2.18
CA VAL A 600 88.53 37.01 -2.67
C VAL A 600 88.68 37.87 -3.92
N LEU A 601 89.67 38.77 -3.92
CA LEU A 601 89.97 39.61 -5.08
C LEU A 601 90.36 38.80 -6.31
N GLU A 602 91.21 37.77 -6.17
CA GLU A 602 91.60 36.89 -7.27
C GLU A 602 90.43 36.03 -7.79
N LYS A 603 89.57 35.51 -6.90
CA LYS A 603 88.34 34.81 -7.30
C LYS A 603 87.37 35.74 -8.04
N CYS A 604 87.21 36.98 -7.60
CA CYS A 604 86.42 38.01 -8.29
C CYS A 604 86.98 38.32 -9.69
N LYS A 605 88.30 38.51 -9.83
CA LYS A 605 88.98 38.69 -11.12
C LYS A 605 88.73 37.50 -12.05
N PHE A 606 88.79 36.29 -11.52
CA PHE A 606 88.52 35.09 -12.30
C PHE A 606 87.08 35.03 -12.80
N VAL A 607 86.08 35.33 -11.97
CA VAL A 607 84.67 35.38 -12.40
C VAL A 607 84.41 36.49 -13.42
N ILE A 608 85.07 37.66 -13.28
CA ILE A 608 85.06 38.72 -14.30
C ILE A 608 85.62 38.19 -15.63
N LYS A 609 86.76 37.50 -15.61
CA LYS A 609 87.36 36.88 -16.81
C LYS A 609 86.41 35.86 -17.46
N ILE A 610 85.70 35.06 -16.66
CA ILE A 610 84.65 34.14 -17.16
C ILE A 610 83.58 34.93 -17.91
N PHE A 611 83.06 36.00 -17.31
CA PHE A 611 82.01 36.81 -17.92
C PHE A 611 82.48 37.56 -19.18
N GLU A 612 83.70 38.09 -19.19
CA GLU A 612 84.27 38.76 -20.37
C GLU A 612 84.47 37.78 -21.53
N LYS A 613 84.90 36.54 -21.28
CA LYS A 613 84.94 35.49 -22.30
C LYS A 613 83.54 35.11 -22.80
N PHE A 614 82.56 35.03 -21.90
CA PHE A 614 81.17 34.75 -22.26
C PHE A 614 80.56 35.83 -23.16
N THR A 615 80.83 37.11 -22.88
CA THR A 615 80.26 38.25 -23.60
C THR A 615 81.02 38.62 -24.88
N ASN A 616 82.21 38.07 -25.09
CA ASN A 616 83.07 38.39 -26.21
C ASN A 616 83.40 37.12 -27.02
N PRO A 617 82.56 36.72 -28.00
CA PRO A 617 82.68 35.41 -28.62
C PRO A 617 83.89 35.25 -29.54
N TYR A 618 84.55 36.34 -29.97
CA TYR A 618 85.70 36.31 -30.87
C TYR A 618 86.66 37.47 -30.58
N LYS A 619 87.76 37.19 -29.87
CA LYS A 619 88.96 38.06 -29.84
C LYS A 619 90.28 37.32 -30.08
N ASP A 620 90.24 36.00 -30.29
CA ASP A 620 91.37 35.17 -30.71
C ASP A 620 90.96 34.23 -31.88
N ILE A 621 90.47 34.82 -32.97
CA ILE A 621 90.64 34.33 -34.35
C ILE A 621 91.11 35.51 -35.19
#